data_AF-M3ET02-F1
#
_entry.id   AF-M3ET02-F1
#
_cell.length_a   1.000
_cell.length_b   1.000
_cell.length_c   1.000
_cell.angle_alpha   90.00
_cell.angle_beta   90.00
_cell.angle_gamma   90.00
#
_symmetry.space_group_name_H-M   'P 1'
#
loop_
_entity.id
_entity.type
_entity.pdbx_description
1 polymer ?
#
loop_
_entity_poly.entity_id
_entity_poly.type
_entity_poly.pdbx_seq_one_letter_code
_entity_poly.pdbx_strand_id
1 'polypeptide(L)'
;MLLVLTEKPEEIRKEILLGMGGGISLKPEEIFLLSSSKIRNRGFWSCIEWKIPRILERSELLQLRETFAKKNTDLIQVNRLLDPKKKSFFSFDMDSTLIRQEVIDELARLAGVYEEVASVTKEAMEGNLDFHEALKKRCIYLKGLSSSIFTELYPKLELNTGVERLLKILKENNTRTAVFSGGFTDILEMFQKQYGIDEVYANILKKKMESFLETFLEKS
;
A
#
# COMPACT_ATOMS: atom_id res chain seq x y z
N MET A 1 -2.22 -1.21 -22.52
CA MET A 1 -0.78 -1.47 -22.34
C MET A 1 -0.59 -2.36 -21.12
N LEU A 2 0.38 -3.25 -21.13
CA LEU A 2 0.79 -4.01 -19.95
C LEU A 2 2.07 -3.40 -19.36
N LEU A 3 2.13 -3.31 -18.04
CA LEU A 3 3.37 -3.01 -17.31
C LEU A 3 3.78 -4.28 -16.57
N VAL A 4 4.99 -4.74 -16.87
CA VAL A 4 5.60 -5.92 -16.21
C VAL A 4 6.65 -5.42 -15.23
N LEU A 5 6.44 -5.64 -13.94
CA LEU A 5 7.35 -5.21 -12.87
C LEU A 5 8.17 -6.41 -12.39
N THR A 6 9.49 -6.36 -12.58
CA THR A 6 10.38 -7.49 -12.30
C THR A 6 11.78 -7.03 -11.94
N GLU A 7 12.49 -7.83 -11.16
CA GLU A 7 13.92 -7.67 -10.87
C GLU A 7 14.79 -8.18 -12.03
N LYS A 8 14.24 -9.04 -12.91
CA LYS A 8 14.98 -9.72 -13.98
C LYS A 8 14.36 -9.47 -15.36
N PRO A 9 14.36 -8.21 -15.84
CA PRO A 9 13.60 -7.83 -17.01
C PRO A 9 14.03 -8.54 -18.30
N GLU A 10 15.33 -8.85 -18.45
CA GLU A 10 15.82 -9.57 -19.63
C GLU A 10 15.47 -11.07 -19.62
N GLU A 11 15.50 -11.72 -18.45
CA GLU A 11 15.07 -13.11 -18.29
C GLU A 11 13.57 -13.22 -18.61
N ILE A 12 12.75 -12.38 -17.97
CA ILE A 12 11.31 -12.34 -18.20
C ILE A 12 10.99 -12.05 -19.66
N ARG A 13 11.64 -11.05 -20.29
CA ARG A 13 11.42 -10.75 -21.71
C ARG A 13 11.71 -11.97 -22.58
N LYS A 14 12.86 -12.62 -22.38
CA LYS A 14 13.27 -13.80 -23.16
C LYS A 14 12.25 -14.93 -23.04
N GLU A 15 11.79 -15.21 -21.83
CA GLU A 15 10.83 -16.28 -21.58
C GLU A 15 9.46 -16.02 -22.21
N ILE A 16 8.99 -14.76 -22.20
CA ILE A 16 7.76 -14.40 -22.90
C ILE A 16 7.92 -14.57 -24.42
N LEU A 17 9.06 -14.17 -24.98
CA LEU A 17 9.36 -14.33 -26.41
C LEU A 17 9.44 -15.80 -26.85
N LEU A 18 9.88 -16.70 -25.95
CA LEU A 18 9.92 -18.14 -26.19
C LEU A 18 8.54 -18.81 -26.03
N GLY A 19 7.49 -18.03 -25.74
CA GLY A 19 6.15 -18.52 -25.45
C GLY A 19 6.13 -19.19 -24.08
N MET A 20 5.88 -18.41 -23.00
CA MET A 20 5.87 -18.95 -21.64
C MET A 20 5.03 -20.24 -21.63
N GLY A 21 5.66 -21.37 -21.30
CA GLY A 21 5.24 -22.72 -21.70
C GLY A 21 3.92 -23.24 -21.11
N GLY A 22 2.80 -22.56 -21.36
CA GLY A 22 1.48 -22.95 -20.90
C GLY A 22 0.41 -21.89 -21.19
N GLY A 23 -0.35 -22.08 -22.25
CA GLY A 23 -1.75 -21.62 -22.36
C GLY A 23 -2.04 -20.13 -22.55
N ILE A 24 -1.05 -19.28 -22.78
CA ILE A 24 -1.30 -17.83 -22.92
C ILE A 24 -2.03 -17.54 -24.25
N SER A 25 -3.22 -16.94 -24.15
CA SER A 25 -4.09 -16.53 -25.27
C SER A 25 -3.56 -15.32 -26.09
N LEU A 26 -2.24 -15.07 -26.06
CA LEU A 26 -1.64 -13.98 -26.81
C LEU A 26 -1.32 -14.43 -28.23
N LYS A 27 -1.61 -13.56 -29.18
CA LYS A 27 -1.29 -13.78 -30.59
C LYS A 27 0.21 -13.54 -30.84
N PRO A 28 0.82 -14.20 -31.84
CA PRO A 28 2.24 -14.03 -32.15
C PRO A 28 2.69 -12.59 -32.36
N GLU A 29 1.87 -11.74 -32.97
CA GLU A 29 2.16 -10.31 -33.16
C GLU A 29 2.24 -9.54 -31.83
N GLU A 30 1.48 -9.96 -30.81
CA GLU A 30 1.48 -9.36 -29.48
C GLU A 30 2.78 -9.70 -28.75
N ILE A 31 3.24 -10.96 -28.91
CA ILE A 31 4.54 -11.43 -28.41
C ILE A 31 5.68 -10.70 -29.14
N PHE A 32 5.57 -10.51 -30.45
CA PHE A 32 6.59 -9.80 -31.23
C PHE A 32 6.79 -8.35 -30.74
N LEU A 33 5.71 -7.62 -30.41
CA LEU A 33 5.81 -6.25 -29.85
C LEU A 33 6.59 -6.19 -28.53
N LEU A 34 6.70 -7.30 -27.80
CA LEU A 34 7.53 -7.35 -26.60
C LEU A 34 9.02 -7.19 -26.91
N SER A 35 9.48 -7.72 -28.04
CA SER A 35 10.91 -7.68 -28.41
C SER A 35 11.46 -6.26 -28.49
N SER A 36 10.61 -5.29 -28.86
CA SER A 36 10.94 -3.86 -28.94
C SER A 36 10.44 -3.04 -27.74
N SER A 37 9.91 -3.70 -26.70
CA SER A 37 9.33 -3.02 -25.55
C SER A 37 10.40 -2.33 -24.71
N LYS A 38 10.09 -1.10 -24.29
CA LYS A 38 10.98 -0.28 -23.47
C LYS A 38 11.09 -0.86 -22.06
N ILE A 39 12.31 -0.99 -21.55
CA ILE A 39 12.56 -1.26 -20.13
C ILE A 39 12.95 0.04 -19.44
N ARG A 40 12.35 0.28 -18.27
CA ARG A 40 12.79 1.32 -17.33
C ARG A 40 13.35 0.67 -16.08
N ASN A 41 14.64 0.81 -15.86
CA ASN A 41 15.32 0.33 -14.65
C ASN A 41 15.23 1.40 -13.56
N ARG A 42 14.74 1.04 -12.36
CA ARG A 42 14.56 1.98 -11.24
C ARG A 42 15.02 1.37 -9.92
N GLY A 43 16.33 1.16 -9.77
CA GLY A 43 16.90 0.53 -8.58
C GLY A 43 16.78 -0.98 -8.70
N PHE A 44 16.22 -1.63 -7.67
CA PHE A 44 16.05 -3.09 -7.65
C PHE A 44 15.00 -3.60 -8.66
N TRP A 45 13.98 -2.78 -8.93
CA TRP A 45 12.89 -3.14 -9.84
C TRP A 45 13.03 -2.48 -11.21
N SER A 46 12.56 -3.20 -12.22
CA SER A 46 12.46 -2.75 -13.61
C SER A 46 11.03 -2.88 -14.12
N CYS A 47 10.63 -1.97 -15.01
CA CYS A 47 9.32 -1.98 -15.64
C CYS A 47 9.46 -2.16 -17.15
N ILE A 48 8.85 -3.22 -17.69
CA ILE A 48 8.73 -3.45 -19.13
C ILE A 48 7.39 -2.87 -19.60
N GLU A 49 7.44 -1.89 -20.50
CA GLU A 49 6.25 -1.32 -21.13
C GLU A 49 5.86 -2.14 -22.36
N TRP A 50 5.00 -3.13 -22.17
CA TRP A 50 4.54 -4.02 -23.24
C TRP A 50 3.26 -3.51 -23.89
N LYS A 51 3.39 -3.02 -25.13
CA LYS A 51 2.25 -2.55 -25.92
C LYS A 51 1.57 -3.73 -26.61
N ILE A 52 0.29 -3.92 -26.32
CA ILE A 52 -0.58 -4.91 -26.95
C ILE A 52 -1.74 -4.15 -27.61
N PRO A 53 -2.17 -4.52 -28.84
CA PRO A 53 -3.16 -3.78 -29.62
C PRO A 53 -4.61 -3.93 -29.12
N ARG A 54 -4.82 -4.61 -28.00
CA ARG A 54 -6.13 -4.86 -27.39
C ARG A 54 -6.07 -4.82 -25.86
N ILE A 55 -7.24 -4.72 -25.25
CA ILE A 55 -7.45 -4.99 -23.83
C ILE A 55 -7.57 -6.51 -23.67
N LEU A 56 -7.03 -7.05 -22.59
CA LEU A 56 -7.08 -8.47 -22.31
C LEU A 56 -8.30 -8.72 -21.43
N GLU A 57 -9.00 -9.82 -21.70
CA GLU A 57 -10.13 -10.22 -20.86
C GLU A 57 -9.64 -10.63 -19.46
N ARG A 58 -10.53 -10.59 -18.47
CA ARG A 58 -10.19 -10.93 -17.08
C ARG A 58 -9.53 -12.31 -16.96
N SER A 59 -10.03 -13.31 -17.69
CA SER A 59 -9.47 -14.67 -17.68
C SER A 59 -8.04 -14.72 -18.20
N GLU A 60 -7.76 -14.04 -19.32
CA GLU A 60 -6.42 -13.95 -19.91
C GLU A 60 -5.44 -13.23 -18.96
N LEU A 61 -5.89 -12.14 -18.33
CA LEU A 61 -5.09 -11.41 -17.34
C LEU A 61 -4.76 -12.25 -16.11
N LEU A 62 -5.73 -13.01 -15.59
CA LEU A 62 -5.53 -13.87 -14.42
C LEU A 62 -4.50 -14.96 -14.73
N GLN A 63 -4.61 -15.61 -15.87
CA GLN A 63 -3.66 -16.65 -16.28
C GLN A 63 -2.24 -16.11 -16.47
N LEU A 64 -2.12 -14.92 -17.09
CA LEU A 64 -0.84 -14.24 -17.21
C LEU A 64 -0.26 -13.90 -15.83
N ARG A 65 -1.06 -13.28 -14.95
CA ARG A 65 -0.63 -12.92 -13.60
C ARG A 65 -0.17 -14.14 -12.80
N GLU A 66 -0.86 -15.27 -12.90
CA GLU A 66 -0.45 -16.52 -12.23
C GLU A 66 0.92 -17.01 -12.75
N THR A 67 1.15 -16.90 -14.06
CA THR A 67 2.42 -17.28 -14.69
C THR A 67 3.56 -16.38 -14.23
N PHE A 68 3.34 -15.06 -14.20
CA PHE A 68 4.32 -14.08 -13.76
C PHE A 68 4.61 -14.16 -12.25
N ALA A 69 3.59 -14.44 -11.43
CA ALA A 69 3.73 -14.58 -9.99
C ALA A 69 4.71 -15.70 -9.60
N LYS A 70 4.72 -16.81 -10.35
CA LYS A 70 5.69 -17.92 -10.17
C LYS A 70 7.16 -17.48 -10.34
N LYS A 71 7.39 -16.28 -10.87
CA LYS A 71 8.69 -15.69 -11.16
C LYS A 71 8.94 -14.38 -10.41
N ASN A 72 8.20 -14.15 -9.32
CA ASN A 72 8.27 -12.91 -8.54
C ASN A 72 8.15 -11.66 -9.42
N THR A 73 7.20 -11.70 -10.36
CA THR A 73 6.97 -10.64 -11.34
C THR A 73 5.50 -10.26 -11.31
N ASP A 74 5.25 -8.96 -11.28
CA ASP A 74 3.89 -8.42 -11.32
C ASP A 74 3.51 -7.96 -12.72
N LEU A 75 2.23 -8.11 -13.04
CA LEU A 75 1.64 -7.65 -14.28
C LEU A 75 0.40 -6.79 -13.97
N ILE A 76 0.35 -5.61 -14.57
CA ILE A 76 -0.83 -4.76 -14.57
C ILE A 76 -1.18 -4.32 -15.99
N GLN A 77 -2.47 -4.37 -16.32
CA GLN A 77 -3.01 -3.78 -17.54
C GLN A 77 -3.51 -2.38 -17.24
N VAL A 78 -2.97 -1.40 -17.95
CA VAL A 78 -3.37 0.01 -17.85
C VAL A 78 -3.76 0.56 -19.22
N ASN A 79 -4.79 1.39 -19.24
CA ASN A 79 -5.24 2.07 -20.45
C ASN A 79 -4.26 3.17 -20.88
N ARG A 80 -3.75 3.93 -19.90
CA ARG A 80 -2.76 5.00 -20.11
C ARG A 80 -1.96 5.24 -18.83
N LEU A 81 -0.77 5.80 -18.99
CA LEU A 81 -0.02 6.38 -17.86
C LEU A 81 -0.60 7.75 -17.49
N LEU A 82 -0.31 8.20 -16.27
CA LEU A 82 -0.63 9.56 -15.85
C LEU A 82 0.15 10.58 -16.68
N ASP A 83 -0.52 11.69 -17.01
CA ASP A 83 0.09 12.82 -17.71
C ASP A 83 0.75 13.73 -16.66
N PRO A 84 2.09 13.87 -16.65
CA PRO A 84 2.79 14.67 -15.65
C PRO A 84 2.46 16.16 -15.74
N LYS A 85 1.84 16.64 -16.83
CA LYS A 85 1.40 18.03 -16.96
C LYS A 85 0.02 18.29 -16.34
N LYS A 86 -0.70 17.23 -15.97
CA LYS A 86 -2.04 17.34 -15.37
C LYS A 86 -1.95 17.18 -13.86
N LYS A 87 -2.78 17.96 -13.16
CA LYS A 87 -2.98 17.77 -11.72
C LYS A 87 -3.43 16.34 -11.47
N SER A 88 -2.75 15.70 -10.53
CA SER A 88 -3.05 14.34 -10.08
C SER A 88 -3.31 14.36 -8.58
N PHE A 89 -4.05 13.36 -8.11
CA PHE A 89 -4.34 13.14 -6.70
C PHE A 89 -4.05 11.68 -6.37
N PHE A 90 -3.32 11.44 -5.29
CA PHE A 90 -3.03 10.09 -4.78
C PHE A 90 -3.53 9.98 -3.36
N SER A 91 -4.27 8.91 -3.08
CA SER A 91 -4.71 8.56 -1.73
C SER A 91 -4.08 7.25 -1.30
N PHE A 92 -3.65 7.18 -0.05
CA PHE A 92 -3.02 5.99 0.52
C PHE A 92 -3.75 5.55 1.79
N ASP A 93 -3.75 4.25 2.02
CA ASP A 93 -3.87 3.72 3.37
C ASP A 93 -2.54 3.89 4.13
N MET A 94 -2.56 3.78 5.46
CA MET A 94 -1.38 3.92 6.30
C MET A 94 -0.80 2.56 6.72
N ASP A 95 -1.54 1.82 7.55
CA ASP A 95 -1.10 0.56 8.13
C ASP A 95 -0.93 -0.50 7.05
N SER A 96 0.13 -1.30 7.14
CA SER A 96 0.51 -2.31 6.14
C SER A 96 0.63 -1.79 4.68
N THR A 97 0.63 -0.45 4.46
CA THR A 97 0.65 0.20 3.15
C THR A 97 1.79 1.22 3.05
N LEU A 98 1.71 2.34 3.78
CA LEU A 98 2.81 3.31 3.86
C LEU A 98 3.86 2.89 4.88
N ILE A 99 3.41 2.27 5.97
CA ILE A 99 4.25 1.67 7.00
C ILE A 99 4.07 0.16 7.03
N ARG A 100 5.05 -0.55 7.61
CA ARG A 100 5.06 -2.02 7.67
C ARG A 100 4.19 -2.57 8.78
N GLN A 101 4.01 -1.80 9.84
CA GLN A 101 3.32 -2.19 11.07
C GLN A 101 1.83 -1.84 11.03
N GLU A 102 1.10 -2.45 11.95
CA GLU A 102 -0.24 -2.05 12.38
C GLU A 102 -0.09 -1.17 13.64
N VAL A 103 -0.41 0.12 13.56
CA VAL A 103 -0.18 1.07 14.68
C VAL A 103 -0.83 0.61 15.98
N ILE A 104 -2.04 0.05 15.90
CA ILE A 104 -2.78 -0.38 17.11
C ILE A 104 -2.10 -1.54 17.83
N ASP A 105 -1.48 -2.45 17.08
CA ASP A 105 -0.74 -3.59 17.62
C ASP A 105 0.55 -3.12 18.30
N GLU A 106 1.26 -2.15 17.71
CA GLU A 106 2.46 -1.60 18.33
C GLU A 106 2.15 -0.82 19.60
N LEU A 107 1.04 -0.06 19.63
CA LEU A 107 0.56 0.57 20.88
C LEU A 107 0.26 -0.48 21.95
N ALA A 108 -0.40 -1.57 21.57
CA ALA A 108 -0.73 -2.65 22.48
C ALA A 108 0.53 -3.33 23.05
N ARG A 109 1.59 -3.50 22.24
CA ARG A 109 2.89 -4.01 22.72
C ARG A 109 3.55 -3.08 23.71
N LEU A 110 3.60 -1.77 23.43
CA LEU A 110 4.15 -0.79 24.36
C LEU A 110 3.34 -0.72 25.67
N ALA A 111 2.04 -1.01 25.60
CA ALA A 111 1.12 -1.06 26.72
C ALA A 111 1.12 -2.41 27.48
N GLY A 112 1.77 -3.45 26.96
CA GLY A 112 1.76 -4.79 27.54
C GLY A 112 0.42 -5.54 27.41
N VAL A 113 -0.44 -5.15 26.46
CA VAL A 113 -1.78 -5.72 26.21
C VAL A 113 -1.93 -6.28 24.79
N TYR A 114 -0.82 -6.72 24.20
CA TYR A 114 -0.78 -7.19 22.82
C TYR A 114 -1.69 -8.39 22.57
N GLU A 115 -1.69 -9.36 23.48
CA GLU A 115 -2.46 -10.60 23.32
C GLU A 115 -3.97 -10.31 23.29
N GLU A 116 -4.44 -9.39 24.14
CA GLU A 116 -5.83 -8.97 24.19
C GLU A 116 -6.26 -8.27 22.90
N VAL A 117 -5.44 -7.34 22.40
CA VAL A 117 -5.72 -6.63 21.15
C VAL A 117 -5.66 -7.57 19.95
N ALA A 118 -4.68 -8.48 19.90
CA ALA A 118 -4.52 -9.46 18.84
C ALA A 118 -5.71 -10.44 18.77
N SER A 119 -6.25 -10.86 19.93
CA SER A 119 -7.45 -11.69 19.99
C SER A 119 -8.65 -11.00 19.31
N VAL A 120 -8.87 -9.72 19.61
CA VAL A 120 -9.96 -8.95 18.99
C VAL A 120 -9.71 -8.74 17.49
N THR A 121 -8.47 -8.48 17.07
CA THR A 121 -8.10 -8.36 15.65
C THR A 121 -8.42 -9.65 14.91
N LYS A 122 -8.09 -10.81 15.48
CA LYS A 122 -8.41 -12.12 14.90
C LYS A 122 -9.91 -12.32 14.74
N GLU A 123 -10.71 -12.04 15.77
CA GLU A 123 -12.18 -12.13 15.69
C GLU A 123 -12.75 -11.24 14.57
N ALA A 124 -12.21 -10.03 14.40
CA ALA A 124 -12.63 -9.10 13.35
C ALA A 124 -12.28 -9.62 11.94
N MET A 125 -11.07 -10.15 11.75
CA MET A 125 -10.64 -10.70 10.46
C MET A 125 -11.39 -11.97 10.06
N GLU A 126 -11.89 -12.74 11.02
CA GLU A 126 -12.78 -13.89 10.79
C GLU A 126 -14.20 -13.47 10.37
N GLY A 127 -14.50 -12.16 10.36
CA GLY A 127 -15.81 -11.62 10.01
C GLY A 127 -16.83 -11.67 11.15
N ASN A 128 -16.38 -11.97 12.37
CA ASN A 128 -17.25 -12.10 13.55
C ASN A 128 -17.54 -10.76 14.25
N LEU A 129 -16.83 -9.70 13.90
CA LEU A 129 -17.03 -8.34 14.42
C LEU A 129 -17.07 -7.31 13.30
N ASP A 130 -18.00 -6.36 13.42
CA ASP A 130 -17.97 -5.15 12.59
C ASP A 130 -16.69 -4.35 12.86
N PHE A 131 -16.19 -3.64 11.85
CA PHE A 131 -14.95 -2.85 11.96
C PHE A 131 -14.99 -1.85 13.13
N HIS A 132 -16.10 -1.14 13.30
CA HIS A 132 -16.22 -0.11 14.32
C HIS A 132 -16.32 -0.73 15.73
N GLU A 133 -16.98 -1.88 15.85
CA GLU A 133 -17.03 -2.64 17.12
C GLU A 133 -15.66 -3.21 17.48
N ALA A 134 -14.95 -3.79 16.51
CA ALA A 134 -13.60 -4.31 16.68
C ALA A 134 -12.62 -3.20 17.08
N LEU A 135 -12.70 -2.03 16.46
CA LEU A 135 -11.87 -0.88 16.83
C LEU A 135 -12.15 -0.42 18.26
N LYS A 136 -13.43 -0.27 18.64
CA LYS A 136 -13.80 0.10 20.01
C LYS A 136 -13.28 -0.90 21.04
N LYS A 137 -13.48 -2.20 20.80
CA LYS A 137 -12.98 -3.26 21.69
C LYS A 137 -11.47 -3.19 21.88
N ARG A 138 -10.71 -3.01 20.79
CA ARG A 138 -9.23 -2.84 20.88
C ARG A 138 -8.85 -1.59 21.66
N CYS A 139 -9.57 -0.48 21.46
CA CYS A 139 -9.29 0.78 22.15
C CYS A 139 -9.57 0.74 23.67
N ILE A 140 -10.44 -0.17 24.15
CA ILE A 140 -10.66 -0.36 25.60
C ILE A 140 -9.36 -0.75 26.30
N TYR A 141 -8.55 -1.60 25.69
CA TYR A 141 -7.26 -2.03 26.24
C TYR A 141 -6.21 -0.91 26.25
N LEU A 142 -6.43 0.16 25.47
CA LEU A 142 -5.54 1.33 25.42
C LEU A 142 -5.90 2.43 26.43
N LYS A 143 -6.94 2.21 27.25
CA LYS A 143 -7.42 3.19 28.24
C LYS A 143 -6.37 3.41 29.33
N GLY A 144 -6.13 4.68 29.68
CA GLY A 144 -5.17 5.05 30.71
C GLY A 144 -3.72 5.18 30.23
N LEU A 145 -3.43 4.87 28.96
CA LEU A 145 -2.11 5.11 28.38
C LEU A 145 -1.80 6.60 28.29
N SER A 146 -0.54 6.94 28.56
CA SER A 146 -0.05 8.31 28.43
C SER A 146 -0.16 8.80 26.99
N SER A 147 -0.55 10.06 26.80
CA SER A 147 -0.55 10.67 25.47
C SER A 147 0.84 10.73 24.81
N SER A 148 1.91 10.61 25.59
CA SER A 148 3.29 10.57 25.07
C SER A 148 3.61 9.29 24.30
N ILE A 149 2.79 8.24 24.41
CA ILE A 149 3.06 6.94 23.80
C ILE A 149 3.20 7.01 22.28
N PHE A 150 2.47 7.92 21.62
CA PHE A 150 2.59 8.13 20.17
C PHE A 150 3.95 8.70 19.78
N THR A 151 4.47 9.65 20.56
CA THR A 151 5.81 10.21 20.34
C THR A 151 6.90 9.16 20.56
N GLU A 152 6.67 8.20 21.46
CA GLU A 152 7.58 7.07 21.66
C GLU A 152 7.48 6.02 20.53
N LEU A 153 6.26 5.78 20.03
CA LEU A 153 5.98 4.80 19.00
C LEU A 153 6.46 5.25 17.62
N TYR A 154 6.16 6.48 17.22
CA TYR A 154 6.40 6.99 15.87
C TYR A 154 7.81 6.72 15.33
N PRO A 155 8.93 6.96 16.06
CA PRO A 155 10.27 6.67 15.56
C PRO A 155 10.58 5.17 15.38
N LYS A 156 9.74 4.26 15.91
CA LYS A 156 9.87 2.81 15.75
C LYS A 156 9.11 2.28 14.53
N LEU A 157 8.28 3.11 13.89
CA LEU A 157 7.54 2.73 12.69
C LEU A 157 8.46 2.74 11.47
N GLU A 158 8.36 1.69 10.66
CA GLU A 158 9.17 1.55 9.44
C GLU A 158 8.31 1.80 8.21
N LEU A 159 8.82 2.60 7.28
CA LEU A 159 8.19 2.74 5.96
C LEU A 159 8.25 1.43 5.18
N ASN A 160 7.21 1.17 4.40
CA ASN A 160 7.28 0.14 3.36
C ASN A 160 8.30 0.52 2.28
N THR A 161 8.87 -0.51 1.65
CA THR A 161 9.93 -0.33 0.66
C THR A 161 9.46 0.54 -0.50
N GLY A 162 10.19 1.62 -0.78
CA GLY A 162 9.90 2.53 -1.89
C GLY A 162 8.96 3.70 -1.56
N VAL A 163 8.34 3.72 -0.38
CA VAL A 163 7.40 4.78 0.03
C VAL A 163 8.07 6.15 0.07
N GLU A 164 9.24 6.27 0.70
CA GLU A 164 9.95 7.57 0.79
C GLU A 164 10.24 8.15 -0.61
N ARG A 165 10.71 7.29 -1.52
CA ARG A 165 10.97 7.66 -2.91
C ARG A 165 9.68 8.04 -3.65
N LEU A 166 8.60 7.28 -3.44
CA LEU A 166 7.29 7.56 -4.03
C LEU A 166 6.81 8.94 -3.61
N LEU A 167 6.77 9.23 -2.30
CA LEU A 167 6.32 10.52 -1.77
C LEU A 167 7.17 11.68 -2.29
N LYS A 168 8.50 11.50 -2.36
CA LYS A 168 9.40 12.48 -2.98
C LYS A 168 9.03 12.78 -4.43
N ILE A 169 8.81 11.74 -5.25
CA ILE A 169 8.44 11.92 -6.67
C ILE A 169 7.07 12.60 -6.78
N LEU A 170 6.08 12.24 -5.97
CA LEU A 170 4.76 12.87 -6.00
C LEU A 170 4.84 14.36 -5.68
N LYS A 171 5.64 14.73 -4.66
CA LYS A 171 5.91 16.13 -4.31
C LYS A 171 6.60 16.89 -5.45
N GLU A 172 7.64 16.32 -6.05
CA GLU A 172 8.35 16.91 -7.20
C GLU A 172 7.43 17.14 -8.42
N ASN A 173 6.37 16.32 -8.57
CA ASN A 173 5.38 16.45 -9.63
C ASN A 173 4.16 17.31 -9.23
N ASN A 174 4.22 18.05 -8.12
CA ASN A 174 3.10 18.85 -7.60
C ASN A 174 1.78 18.05 -7.51
N THR A 175 1.88 16.77 -7.14
CA THR A 175 0.73 15.89 -6.97
C THR A 175 0.16 16.05 -5.57
N ARG A 176 -1.16 16.24 -5.48
CA ARG A 176 -1.85 16.33 -4.20
C ARG A 176 -1.98 14.93 -3.58
N THR A 177 -1.79 14.82 -2.27
CA THR A 177 -1.74 13.55 -1.54
C THR A 177 -2.68 13.56 -0.35
N ALA A 178 -3.35 12.43 -0.11
CA ALA A 178 -4.13 12.21 1.10
C ALA A 178 -3.82 10.85 1.72
N VAL A 179 -3.88 10.74 3.05
CA VAL A 179 -3.81 9.46 3.75
C VAL A 179 -5.11 9.24 4.52
N PHE A 180 -5.74 8.08 4.30
CA PHE A 180 -6.93 7.64 5.02
C PHE A 180 -6.56 6.40 5.82
N SER A 181 -6.73 6.43 7.13
CA SER A 181 -6.32 5.33 7.99
C SER A 181 -7.42 4.94 8.97
N GLY A 182 -7.53 3.63 9.24
CA GLY A 182 -8.27 3.11 10.39
C GLY A 182 -7.55 3.30 11.73
N GLY A 183 -6.30 3.77 11.71
CA GLY A 183 -5.49 4.09 12.88
C GLY A 183 -5.82 5.46 13.48
N PHE A 184 -4.81 6.12 14.04
CA PHE A 184 -4.99 7.28 14.92
C PHE A 184 -4.36 8.57 14.37
N THR A 185 -5.07 9.69 14.57
CA THR A 185 -4.67 11.01 14.05
C THR A 185 -3.30 11.45 14.53
N ASP A 186 -2.91 11.16 15.78
CA ASP A 186 -1.61 11.53 16.34
C ASP A 186 -0.41 11.01 15.51
N ILE A 187 -0.50 9.78 14.98
CA ILE A 187 0.55 9.21 14.11
C ILE A 187 0.51 9.85 12.73
N LEU A 188 -0.70 10.05 12.18
CA LEU A 188 -0.88 10.62 10.85
C LEU A 188 -0.42 12.07 10.77
N GLU A 189 -0.62 12.89 11.81
CA GLU A 189 -0.13 14.27 11.88
C GLU A 189 1.41 14.33 11.91
N MET A 190 2.05 13.43 12.67
CA MET A 190 3.52 13.31 12.67
C MET A 190 4.04 12.92 11.29
N PHE A 191 3.37 11.95 10.63
CA PHE A 191 3.68 11.53 9.26
C PHE A 191 3.48 12.65 8.24
N GLN A 192 2.36 13.37 8.35
CA GLN A 192 2.01 14.50 7.50
C GLN A 192 3.11 15.56 7.55
N LYS A 193 3.54 15.93 8.76
CA LYS A 193 4.59 16.94 8.97
C LYS A 193 5.94 16.48 8.41
N GLN A 194 6.30 15.20 8.60
CA GLN A 194 7.58 14.68 8.14
C GLN A 194 7.67 14.58 6.61
N TYR A 195 6.63 14.06 5.97
CA TYR A 195 6.66 13.76 4.53
C TYR A 195 5.95 14.79 3.64
N GLY A 196 5.27 15.77 4.25
CA GLY A 196 4.58 16.84 3.53
C GLY A 196 3.33 16.34 2.80
N ILE A 197 2.53 15.51 3.46
CA ILE A 197 1.23 15.06 2.94
C ILE A 197 0.23 16.22 3.01
N ASP A 198 -0.61 16.38 1.98
CA ASP A 198 -1.55 17.52 1.94
C ASP A 198 -2.73 17.33 2.90
N GLU A 199 -3.25 16.11 3.01
CA GLU A 199 -4.41 15.78 3.85
C GLU A 199 -4.27 14.44 4.59
N VAL A 200 -4.78 14.37 5.81
CA VAL A 200 -4.83 13.14 6.60
C VAL A 200 -6.18 12.96 7.26
N TYR A 201 -6.66 11.72 7.32
CA TYR A 201 -7.94 11.36 7.91
C TYR A 201 -7.79 10.06 8.71
N ALA A 202 -8.09 10.10 10.01
CA ALA A 202 -7.98 8.96 10.93
C ALA A 202 -8.98 9.05 12.10
N ASN A 203 -8.99 8.02 12.95
CA ASN A 203 -9.74 8.04 14.19
C ASN A 203 -9.05 8.90 15.25
N ILE A 204 -9.84 9.59 16.07
CA ILE A 204 -9.34 10.41 17.18
C ILE A 204 -9.50 9.63 18.49
N LEU A 205 -8.40 9.46 19.22
CA LEU A 205 -8.42 8.99 20.60
C LEU A 205 -8.58 10.17 21.55
N LYS A 206 -9.72 10.22 22.27
CA LYS A 206 -9.99 11.30 23.24
C LYS A 206 -9.00 11.24 24.39
N LYS A 207 -8.41 12.39 24.72
CA LYS A 207 -7.50 12.58 25.86
C LYS A 207 -8.27 13.19 27.05
N LYS A 208 -8.02 12.73 28.26
CA LYS A 208 -8.39 13.38 29.54
C LYS A 208 -7.14 13.49 30.38
N MET A 209 -6.75 14.72 30.72
CA MET A 209 -5.56 15.09 31.51
C MET A 209 -4.49 13.97 31.55
N GLU A 210 -3.65 13.97 30.52
CA GLU A 210 -2.52 13.05 30.30
C GLU A 210 -2.83 11.59 29.90
N SER A 211 -4.10 11.17 29.79
CA SER A 211 -4.49 9.77 29.47
C SER A 211 -5.60 9.64 28.40
N PHE A 212 -5.76 8.47 27.74
CA PHE A 212 -6.83 8.24 26.74
C PHE A 212 -8.14 7.68 27.32
N LEU A 213 -9.28 8.07 26.73
CA LEU A 213 -10.65 7.73 27.15
C LEU A 213 -11.41 6.81 26.18
N GLU A 214 -11.52 7.16 24.88
CA GLU A 214 -12.44 6.52 23.91
C GLU A 214 -12.21 7.05 22.47
N THR A 215 -12.63 6.30 21.42
CA THR A 215 -12.52 6.69 19.99
C THR A 215 -13.80 7.27 19.39
N PHE A 216 -13.66 8.29 18.53
CA PHE A 216 -14.71 8.81 17.65
C PHE A 216 -14.14 9.16 16.27
N LEU A 217 -14.96 9.04 15.21
CA LEU A 217 -14.66 9.57 13.88
C LEU A 217 -15.07 11.05 13.84
N GLU A 218 -14.11 11.96 13.88
CA GLU A 218 -14.34 13.39 13.66
C GLU A 218 -13.37 13.94 12.62
N LYS A 219 -13.83 14.97 11.91
CA LYS A 219 -13.12 15.67 10.83
C LYS A 219 -12.13 16.65 11.47
N SER A 220 -10.83 16.50 11.21
CA SER A 220 -9.81 17.53 11.51
C SER A 220 -9.73 18.54 10.38
#